data_AF-A0A8S7SMT6-F1
#
_entry.id   AF-A0A8S7SMT6-F1
#
_cell.length_a   1.000
_cell.length_b   1.000
_cell.length_c   1.000
_cell.angle_alpha   90.00
_cell.angle_beta   90.00
_cell.angle_gamma   90.00
#
_symmetry.space_group_name_H-M   'P 1'
#
loop_
_entity.id
_entity.type
_entity.pdbx_description
1 polymer ?
#
loop_
_entity_poly.entity_id
_entity_poly.type
_entity_poly.pdbx_seq_one_letter_code
_entity_poly.pdbx_strand_id
1 'polypeptide(L)'
;MVPVAQETTANTVRLPYSFSRRFSLVAWCEASLEILHVHPLSLSVLQELQRGLNAPFTLRQIDGAEFEQRLNAVWQRDSSEARQLMEDLGSAEDFFTLAEELPETEDLLESDDDAPIIKLINAMLAEAIKEGASDIHIETFEKSLVIRFRVDGTLHEMLR
;
A
#
# COMPACT_ATOMS: atom_id res chain seq x y z
N MET A 1 -9.20 -15.29 10.56
CA MET A 1 -10.10 -15.08 9.40
C MET A 1 -9.22 -15.20 8.15
N VAL A 2 -9.63 -15.95 7.13
CA VAL A 2 -8.77 -16.24 5.95
C VAL A 2 -9.10 -15.22 4.86
N PRO A 3 -8.13 -14.50 4.27
CA PRO A 3 -8.43 -13.61 3.15
C PRO A 3 -8.72 -14.46 1.92
N VAL A 4 -9.88 -14.19 1.32
CA VAL A 4 -10.37 -14.80 0.10
C VAL A 4 -9.65 -14.13 -1.07
N ALA A 5 -8.87 -14.90 -1.83
CA ALA A 5 -8.24 -14.43 -3.06
C ALA A 5 -9.33 -14.06 -4.08
N GLN A 6 -9.39 -12.79 -4.46
CA GLN A 6 -10.23 -12.32 -5.56
C GLN A 6 -9.45 -12.35 -6.89
N GLU A 7 -10.11 -12.98 -7.86
CA GLU A 7 -10.00 -12.93 -9.32
C GLU A 7 -8.64 -12.78 -10.02
N THR A 8 -8.21 -13.92 -10.58
CA THR A 8 -7.16 -14.09 -11.58
C THR A 8 -7.48 -13.36 -12.88
N THR A 9 -6.84 -12.22 -13.13
CA THR A 9 -6.47 -11.79 -14.48
C THR A 9 -4.95 -11.68 -14.57
N ALA A 10 -4.39 -12.13 -15.69
CA ALA A 10 -2.96 -12.19 -15.91
C ALA A 10 -2.30 -10.84 -15.60
N ASN A 11 -1.23 -10.88 -14.79
CA ASN A 11 -0.35 -9.76 -14.42
C ASN A 11 -0.65 -9.04 -13.07
N THR A 12 -0.70 -9.78 -11.96
CA THR A 12 0.23 -9.63 -10.80
C THR A 12 -0.34 -10.41 -9.63
N VAL A 13 0.21 -11.59 -9.33
CA VAL A 13 -0.05 -12.22 -8.04
C VAL A 13 0.71 -11.39 -7.01
N ARG A 14 0.00 -10.59 -6.21
CA ARG A 14 0.61 -9.75 -5.19
C ARG A 14 0.57 -10.47 -3.85
N LEU A 15 1.74 -10.52 -3.21
CA LEU A 15 1.83 -10.91 -1.80
C LEU A 15 1.68 -9.64 -0.95
N PRO A 16 1.15 -9.75 0.28
CA PRO A 16 1.08 -8.61 1.18
C PRO A 16 2.44 -7.92 1.31
N TYR A 17 2.45 -6.58 1.38
CA TYR A 17 3.70 -5.81 1.43
C TYR A 17 4.53 -6.18 2.65
N SER A 18 3.87 -6.27 3.81
CA SER A 18 4.45 -6.66 5.10
C SER A 18 5.11 -8.05 5.01
N PHE A 19 4.44 -9.02 4.39
CA PHE A 19 4.95 -10.37 4.17
C PHE A 19 6.18 -10.36 3.25
N SER A 20 6.08 -9.64 2.13
CA SER A 20 7.15 -9.49 1.13
C SER A 20 8.41 -8.86 1.75
N ARG A 21 8.23 -7.81 2.56
CA ARG A 21 9.31 -7.14 3.30
C ARG A 21 9.92 -8.03 4.38
N ARG A 22 9.07 -8.65 5.21
CA ARG A 22 9.50 -9.49 6.33
C ARG A 22 10.35 -10.66 5.89
N PHE A 23 9.99 -11.30 4.79
CA PHE A 23 10.68 -12.49 4.29
C PHE A 23 11.59 -12.21 3.08
N SER A 24 11.71 -10.94 2.67
CA SER A 24 12.53 -10.49 1.54
C SER A 24 12.28 -11.33 0.28
N LEU A 25 11.00 -11.42 -0.09
CA LEU A 25 10.52 -12.17 -1.25
C LEU A 25 9.42 -11.41 -2.00
N VAL A 26 9.24 -11.72 -3.28
CA VAL A 26 8.20 -11.12 -4.12
C VAL A 26 7.72 -12.15 -5.15
N ALA A 27 6.41 -12.16 -5.41
CA ALA A 27 5.83 -12.95 -6.48
C ALA A 27 5.96 -12.22 -7.82
N TRP A 28 6.41 -12.92 -8.85
CA TRP A 28 6.65 -12.39 -10.18
C TRP A 28 6.08 -13.34 -11.22
N CYS A 29 5.38 -12.82 -12.23
CA CYS A 29 4.76 -13.65 -13.26
C CYS A 29 4.99 -13.02 -14.64
N GLU A 30 5.88 -13.62 -15.43
CA GLU A 30 6.07 -13.29 -16.85
C GLU A 30 5.42 -14.36 -17.74
N ALA A 31 5.85 -15.62 -17.60
CA ALA A 31 5.27 -16.78 -18.29
C ALA A 31 4.80 -17.86 -17.31
N SER A 32 5.46 -17.98 -16.17
CA SER A 32 5.09 -18.84 -15.04
C SER A 32 5.28 -18.07 -13.74
N LEU A 33 4.61 -18.49 -12.66
CA LEU A 33 4.74 -17.88 -11.35
C LEU A 33 6.09 -18.25 -10.71
N GLU A 34 6.89 -17.23 -10.43
CA GLU A 34 8.17 -17.32 -9.71
C GLU A 34 8.05 -16.59 -8.37
N ILE A 35 8.62 -17.16 -7.32
CA ILE A 35 8.87 -16.46 -6.06
C ILE A 35 10.34 -16.10 -6.03
N LEU A 36 10.61 -14.81 -6.20
CA LEU A 36 11.94 -14.25 -6.11
C LEU A 36 12.26 -14.00 -4.63
N HIS A 37 13.41 -14.45 -4.14
CA HIS A 37 13.76 -14.34 -2.73
C HIS A 37 15.25 -14.00 -2.52
N VAL A 38 15.57 -13.25 -1.46
CA VAL A 38 16.98 -12.87 -1.16
C VAL A 38 17.69 -13.96 -0.35
N HIS A 39 16.99 -14.55 0.61
CA HIS A 39 17.54 -15.54 1.54
C HIS A 39 16.83 -16.90 1.41
N PRO A 40 17.43 -18.01 1.85
CA PRO A 40 16.75 -19.31 1.90
C PRO A 40 15.44 -19.23 2.69
N LEU A 41 14.36 -19.77 2.11
CA LEU A 41 13.04 -19.74 2.71
C LEU A 41 12.84 -20.92 3.68
N SER A 42 12.21 -20.67 4.82
CA SER A 42 11.82 -21.74 5.74
C SER A 42 10.63 -22.54 5.19
N LEU A 43 10.48 -23.79 5.65
CA LEU A 43 9.35 -24.64 5.26
C LEU A 43 8.00 -23.99 5.58
N SER A 44 7.89 -23.28 6.69
CA SER A 44 6.66 -22.56 7.07
C SER A 44 6.28 -21.49 6.05
N VAL A 45 7.26 -20.71 5.57
CA VAL A 45 7.01 -19.68 4.54
C VAL A 45 6.58 -20.33 3.23
N LEU A 46 7.22 -21.44 2.84
CA LEU A 46 6.83 -22.18 1.64
C LEU A 46 5.42 -22.76 1.73
N GLN A 47 5.02 -23.25 2.90
CA GLN A 47 3.65 -23.74 3.15
C GLN A 47 2.63 -22.60 3.06
N GLU A 48 2.92 -21.42 3.61
CA GLU A 48 2.05 -20.26 3.49
C GLU A 48 1.91 -19.79 2.03
N LEU A 49 3.03 -19.76 1.28
CA LEU A 49 3.01 -19.45 -0.15
C LEU A 49 2.17 -20.47 -0.94
N GLN A 50 2.34 -21.77 -0.67
CA GLN A 50 1.52 -22.82 -1.30
C GLN A 50 0.04 -22.69 -0.97
N ARG A 51 -0.28 -22.37 0.29
CA ARG A 51 -1.65 -22.17 0.77
C ARG A 51 -2.30 -20.95 0.11
N GLY A 52 -1.58 -19.85 -0.02
CA GLY A 52 -2.10 -18.58 -0.52
C GLY A 52 -2.19 -18.50 -2.04
N LEU A 53 -1.22 -19.07 -2.77
CA LEU A 53 -1.11 -18.87 -4.23
C LEU A 53 -1.93 -19.86 -5.04
N ASN A 54 -2.30 -21.01 -4.45
CA ASN A 54 -3.10 -22.07 -5.07
C ASN A 54 -2.66 -22.47 -6.50
N ALA A 55 -1.38 -22.28 -6.81
CA ALA A 55 -0.76 -22.51 -8.10
C ALA A 55 0.69 -22.97 -7.90
N PRO A 56 1.22 -23.83 -8.78
CA PRO A 56 2.63 -24.18 -8.73
C PRO A 56 3.49 -22.96 -9.03
N PHE A 57 4.57 -22.81 -8.26
CA PHE A 57 5.56 -21.76 -8.46
C PHE A 57 6.96 -22.35 -8.39
N THR A 58 7.91 -21.67 -9.02
CA THR A 58 9.34 -21.94 -8.86
C THR A 58 9.97 -20.93 -7.92
N LEU A 59 11.09 -21.30 -7.32
CA LEU A 59 11.87 -20.41 -6.45
C LEU A 59 13.10 -19.93 -7.22
N ARG A 60 13.39 -18.64 -7.13
CA ARG A 60 14.59 -18.05 -7.70
C ARG A 60 15.25 -17.11 -6.69
N GLN A 61 16.51 -17.37 -6.38
CA GLN A 61 17.27 -16.48 -5.52
C GLN A 61 17.74 -15.25 -6.32
N ILE A 62 17.56 -14.07 -5.75
CA ILE A 62 18.00 -12.77 -6.29
C ILE A 62 18.80 -12.01 -5.22
N ASP A 63 19.48 -10.94 -5.62
CA ASP A 63 20.14 -10.05 -4.67
C ASP A 63 19.18 -8.99 -4.10
N GLY A 64 19.65 -8.26 -3.08
CA GLY A 64 18.85 -7.23 -2.43
C GLY A 64 18.51 -6.04 -3.34
N ALA A 65 19.38 -5.71 -4.30
CA ALA A 65 19.14 -4.59 -5.21
C ALA A 65 18.02 -4.92 -6.21
N GLU A 66 18.06 -6.12 -6.80
CA GLU A 66 16.98 -6.62 -7.65
C GLU A 66 15.69 -6.77 -6.84
N PHE A 67 15.74 -7.21 -5.59
CA PHE A 67 14.54 -7.31 -4.74
C PHE A 67 13.84 -5.96 -4.57
N GLU A 68 14.57 -4.91 -4.18
CA GLU A 68 14.00 -3.57 -4.05
C GLU A 68 13.42 -3.08 -5.38
N GLN A 69 14.11 -3.31 -6.50
CA GLN A 69 13.62 -2.93 -7.81
C GLN A 69 12.30 -3.64 -8.16
N ARG A 70 12.21 -4.96 -7.94
CA ARG A 70 11.03 -5.76 -8.25
C ARG A 70 9.86 -5.43 -7.31
N LEU A 71 10.12 -5.29 -6.02
CA LEU A 71 9.10 -4.91 -5.04
C LEU A 71 8.51 -3.54 -5.39
N ASN A 72 9.36 -2.55 -5.67
CA ASN A 72 8.89 -1.24 -6.11
C ASN A 72 8.09 -1.32 -7.41
N ALA A 73 8.50 -2.13 -8.38
CA ALA A 73 7.74 -2.27 -9.64
C ALA A 73 6.35 -2.88 -9.45
N VAL A 74 6.20 -3.84 -8.52
CA VAL A 74 4.89 -4.45 -8.19
C VAL A 74 3.95 -3.43 -7.54
N TRP A 75 4.48 -2.59 -6.65
CA TRP A 75 3.69 -1.61 -5.88
C TRP A 75 3.55 -0.23 -6.56
N GLN A 76 4.44 0.14 -7.49
CA GLN A 76 4.31 1.38 -8.27
C GLN A 76 3.11 1.36 -9.23
N ARG A 77 2.64 0.19 -9.65
CA ARG A 77 1.40 0.10 -10.45
C ARG A 77 0.15 0.56 -9.67
N ASP A 78 0.19 0.49 -8.34
CA ASP A 78 -0.82 1.12 -7.48
C ASP A 78 -0.65 2.65 -7.45
N SER A 79 0.59 3.13 -7.48
CA SER A 79 0.84 4.57 -7.56
C SER A 79 0.38 5.22 -8.87
N SER A 80 0.22 4.45 -9.97
CA SER A 80 -0.44 4.97 -11.17
C SER A 80 -1.94 5.16 -10.99
N GLU A 81 -2.61 4.33 -10.18
CA GLU A 81 -3.99 4.60 -9.76
C GLU A 81 -4.04 5.80 -8.81
N ALA A 82 -3.08 5.95 -7.90
CA ALA A 82 -2.95 7.14 -7.06
C ALA A 82 -2.67 8.41 -7.89
N ARG A 83 -1.95 8.28 -9.02
CA ARG A 83 -1.67 9.38 -9.96
C ARG A 83 -2.87 9.71 -10.82
N GLN A 84 -3.65 8.71 -11.22
CA GLN A 84 -4.92 8.87 -11.91
C GLN A 84 -5.99 9.45 -10.97
N LEU A 85 -5.98 9.07 -9.69
CA LEU A 85 -6.70 9.76 -8.63
C LEU A 85 -6.23 11.21 -8.55
N MET A 86 -4.93 11.52 -8.47
CA MET A 86 -4.44 12.92 -8.51
C MET A 86 -4.93 13.74 -9.73
N GLU A 87 -5.18 13.09 -10.88
CA GLU A 87 -5.78 13.74 -12.05
C GLU A 87 -7.31 13.91 -11.93
N ASP A 88 -8.01 13.00 -11.24
CA ASP A 88 -9.45 13.09 -10.90
C ASP A 88 -9.75 13.99 -9.68
N LEU A 89 -8.81 14.09 -8.72
CA LEU A 89 -8.84 14.84 -7.45
C LEU A 89 -8.68 16.36 -7.67
N GLY A 90 -9.21 16.91 -8.77
CA GLY A 90 -9.23 18.35 -9.04
C GLY A 90 -10.00 19.17 -7.99
N SER A 91 -10.76 18.50 -7.12
CA SER A 91 -11.62 19.08 -6.07
C SER A 91 -11.18 18.65 -4.66
N ALA A 92 -11.17 19.60 -3.72
CA ALA A 92 -10.88 19.32 -2.30
C ALA A 92 -11.91 18.38 -1.65
N GLU A 93 -13.09 18.21 -2.27
CA GLU A 93 -14.17 17.32 -1.81
C GLU A 93 -13.72 15.85 -1.71
N ASP A 94 -12.81 15.41 -2.57
CA ASP A 94 -12.43 14.00 -2.64
C ASP A 94 -11.49 13.55 -1.51
N PHE A 95 -10.71 14.45 -0.89
CA PHE A 95 -9.86 14.12 0.26
C PHE A 95 -10.71 13.74 1.48
N PHE A 96 -11.78 14.50 1.73
CA PHE A 96 -12.69 14.26 2.85
C PHE A 96 -13.48 12.97 2.66
N THR A 97 -13.98 12.71 1.45
CA THR A 97 -14.69 11.46 1.14
C THR A 97 -13.80 10.24 1.34
N LEU A 98 -12.54 10.31 0.90
CA LEU A 98 -11.60 9.21 1.06
C LEU A 98 -11.24 8.93 2.53
N ALA A 99 -11.23 9.96 3.38
CA ALA A 99 -10.99 9.80 4.81
C ALA A 99 -12.19 9.17 5.54
N GLU A 100 -13.43 9.46 5.10
CA GLU A 100 -14.65 8.83 5.63
C GLU A 100 -14.80 7.36 5.22
N GLU A 101 -14.21 6.97 4.08
CA GLU A 101 -14.24 5.58 3.58
C GLU A 101 -13.22 4.65 4.25
N LEU A 102 -12.34 5.17 5.12
CA LEU A 102 -11.37 4.34 5.82
C LEU A 102 -12.07 3.40 6.83
N PRO A 103 -11.80 2.09 6.77
CA PRO A 103 -12.37 1.15 7.73
C PRO A 103 -11.90 1.45 9.16
N GLU A 104 -12.72 1.09 10.15
CA GLU A 104 -12.38 1.31 11.57
C GLU A 104 -11.08 0.58 11.96
N THR A 105 -10.34 1.14 12.91
CA THR A 105 -8.94 0.81 13.26
C THR A 105 -8.64 -0.67 13.54
N GLU A 106 -9.65 -1.45 13.94
CA GLU A 106 -9.50 -2.89 14.20
C GLU A 106 -9.39 -3.72 12.92
N ASP A 107 -9.94 -3.25 11.79
CA ASP A 107 -9.88 -3.95 10.50
C ASP A 107 -8.61 -3.57 9.70
N LEU A 108 -8.02 -2.39 9.96
CA LEU A 108 -6.83 -1.87 9.27
C LEU A 108 -5.52 -2.58 9.64
N LEU A 109 -5.43 -3.15 10.85
CA LEU A 109 -4.26 -3.92 11.28
C LEU A 109 -4.31 -5.37 10.78
N GLU A 110 -5.50 -5.86 10.42
CA GLU A 110 -5.74 -7.21 9.91
C GLU A 110 -5.94 -7.24 8.38
N SER A 111 -6.24 -6.11 7.74
CA SER A 111 -6.33 -6.02 6.29
C SER A 111 -4.94 -5.91 5.66
N ASP A 112 -4.62 -6.83 4.76
CA ASP A 112 -3.41 -6.80 3.93
C ASP A 112 -3.48 -5.75 2.81
N ASP A 113 -4.53 -4.91 2.82
CA ASP A 113 -4.83 -3.94 1.76
C ASP A 113 -4.46 -2.53 2.25
N ASP A 114 -3.16 -2.21 2.18
CA ASP A 114 -2.63 -0.87 2.46
C ASP A 114 -3.16 0.20 1.47
N ALA A 115 -3.92 -0.20 0.43
CA ALA A 115 -4.36 0.68 -0.64
C ALA A 115 -5.17 1.91 -0.15
N PRO A 116 -6.14 1.82 0.78
CA PRO A 116 -6.89 2.98 1.25
C PRO A 116 -6.02 3.98 2.02
N ILE A 117 -5.09 3.48 2.87
CA ILE A 117 -4.18 4.32 3.65
C ILE A 117 -3.16 5.01 2.75
N ILE A 118 -2.60 4.28 1.79
CA ILE A 118 -1.68 4.85 0.80
C ILE A 118 -2.39 5.92 -0.03
N LYS A 119 -3.64 5.66 -0.47
CA LYS A 119 -4.45 6.65 -1.21
C LYS A 119 -4.72 7.88 -0.35
N LEU A 120 -5.08 7.73 0.92
CA LEU A 120 -5.28 8.85 1.86
C LEU A 120 -4.02 9.70 2.01
N ILE A 121 -2.86 9.08 2.23
CA ILE A 121 -1.59 9.81 2.39
C ILE A 121 -1.26 10.56 1.10
N ASN A 122 -1.43 9.94 -0.07
CA ASN A 122 -1.17 10.59 -1.35
C ASN A 122 -2.12 11.77 -1.60
N ALA A 123 -3.42 11.60 -1.29
CA ALA A 123 -4.41 12.68 -1.39
C ALA A 123 -4.08 13.83 -0.42
N MET A 124 -3.71 13.52 0.83
CA MET A 124 -3.29 14.53 1.82
C MET A 124 -2.08 15.34 1.34
N LEU A 125 -1.08 14.68 0.76
CA LEU A 125 0.11 15.34 0.20
C LEU A 125 -0.24 16.20 -1.01
N ALA A 126 -1.13 15.72 -1.89
CA ALA A 126 -1.61 16.48 -3.04
C ALA A 126 -2.32 17.76 -2.59
N GLU A 127 -3.23 17.65 -1.62
CA GLU A 127 -4.00 18.77 -1.08
C GLU A 127 -3.08 19.77 -0.37
N ALA A 128 -2.10 19.30 0.41
CA ALA A 128 -1.11 20.17 1.03
C ALA A 128 -0.30 20.97 0.01
N ILE A 129 0.08 20.37 -1.12
CA ILE A 129 0.79 21.06 -2.21
C ILE A 129 -0.14 22.09 -2.87
N LYS A 130 -1.39 21.72 -3.14
CA LYS A 130 -2.40 22.58 -3.76
C LYS A 130 -2.69 23.83 -2.91
N GLU A 131 -2.81 23.65 -1.60
CA GLU A 131 -3.02 24.73 -0.63
C GLU A 131 -1.73 25.51 -0.29
N GLY A 132 -0.57 25.10 -0.81
CA GLY A 132 0.71 25.76 -0.52
C GLY A 132 1.15 25.60 0.94
N ALA A 133 0.77 24.50 1.58
CA ALA A 133 1.12 24.22 2.96
C ALA A 133 2.63 23.98 3.13
N SER A 134 3.21 24.66 4.10
CA SER A 134 4.60 24.49 4.53
C SER A 134 4.80 23.23 5.39
N ASP A 135 3.78 22.83 6.14
CA ASP A 135 3.84 21.70 7.08
C ASP A 135 2.48 21.01 7.15
N ILE A 136 2.52 19.70 7.35
CA ILE A 136 1.37 18.86 7.65
C ILE A 136 1.53 18.33 9.08
N HIS A 137 0.61 18.69 9.96
CA HIS A 137 0.56 18.25 11.34
C HIS A 137 -0.47 17.13 11.49
N ILE A 138 -0.08 16.01 12.10
CA ILE A 138 -0.96 14.87 12.38
C ILE A 138 -0.91 14.63 13.89
N GLU A 139 -2.05 14.81 14.56
CA GLU A 139 -2.16 14.79 16.02
C GLU A 139 -3.17 13.74 16.48
N THR A 140 -2.68 12.73 17.19
CA THR A 140 -3.50 11.69 17.79
C THR A 140 -3.96 12.10 19.19
N PHE A 141 -5.27 12.03 19.42
CA PHE A 141 -5.89 12.16 20.73
C PHE A 141 -6.52 10.82 21.14
N GLU A 142 -7.02 10.75 22.38
CA GLU A 142 -7.60 9.52 22.94
C GLU A 142 -8.73 8.92 22.07
N LYS A 143 -9.50 9.78 21.36
CA LYS A 143 -10.68 9.37 20.59
C LYS A 143 -10.78 10.00 19.19
N SER A 144 -9.75 10.69 18.74
CA SER A 144 -9.81 11.43 17.48
C SER A 144 -8.41 11.64 16.89
N LEU A 145 -8.34 11.81 15.58
CA LEU A 145 -7.13 12.16 14.85
C LEU A 145 -7.34 13.51 14.19
N VAL A 146 -6.54 14.51 14.54
CA VAL A 146 -6.63 15.84 13.95
C VAL A 146 -5.50 16.05 12.96
N ILE A 147 -5.85 16.46 11.74
CA ILE A 147 -4.88 16.83 10.69
C ILE A 147 -4.98 18.34 10.44
N ARG A 148 -3.84 19.03 10.48
CA ARG A 148 -3.74 20.48 10.26
C ARG A 148 -2.66 20.83 9.25
N PHE A 149 -2.91 21.79 8.37
CA PHE A 149 -1.91 22.33 7.46
C PHE A 149 -1.42 23.69 7.95
N ARG A 150 -0.11 23.95 7.85
CA ARG A 150 0.44 25.29 8.07
C ARG A 150 0.58 26.02 6.73
N VAL A 151 -0.33 26.94 6.43
CA VAL A 151 -0.31 27.77 5.22
C VAL A 151 0.03 29.20 5.62
N ASP A 152 1.05 29.79 5.00
CA ASP A 152 1.52 31.15 5.31
C ASP A 152 1.75 31.43 6.82
N GLY A 153 2.21 30.41 7.55
CA GLY A 153 2.50 30.49 8.98
C GLY A 153 1.28 30.32 9.90
N THR A 154 0.08 30.13 9.37
CA THR A 154 -1.15 29.89 10.14
C THR A 154 -1.57 28.43 10.04
N LEU A 155 -2.05 27.84 11.15
CA LEU A 155 -2.57 26.48 11.19
C LEU A 155 -4.05 26.44 10.80
N HIS A 156 -4.38 25.59 9.83
CA HIS A 156 -5.73 25.33 9.34
C HIS A 156 -6.09 23.87 9.63
N GLU A 157 -7.21 23.64 10.33
CA GLU A 157 -7.73 22.29 10.58
C GLU A 157 -8.38 21.74 9.31
N MET A 158 -7.91 20.58 8.87
CA MET A 158 -8.39 19.91 7.66
C MET A 158 -9.23 18.69 7.98
N LEU A 159 -8.92 17.93 9.04
CA LEU A 159 -9.65 16.71 9.40
C LEU A 159 -9.65 16.51 10.92
N ARG A 160 -10.70 15.89 11.46
CA ARG A 160 -10.85 15.58 12.88
C ARG A 160 -11.62 14.29 13.14
#